data_AF-A0A1T4XKE7-F1
#
_entry.id   AF-A0A1T4XKE7-F1
#
_cell.length_a   1.000
_cell.length_b   1.000
_cell.length_c   1.000
_cell.angle_alpha   90.00
_cell.angle_beta   90.00
_cell.angle_gamma   90.00
#
_symmetry.space_group_name_H-M   'P 1'
#
loop_
_entity.id
_entity.type
_entity.pdbx_description
1 polymer ?
#
loop_
_entity_poly.entity_id
_entity_poly.type
_entity_poly.pdbx_seq_one_letter_code
_entity_poly.pdbx_strand_id
1 'polypeptide(L)'
;MVIPDNSIYIQFINFLLLVVLLNWALIKPIRGIIQKRKELMAEQMGGIEQFTSDADTKLKDYEAALDAARKEGVEVRTRLKEEGTSKEQELMSAAGQQAATTLREAEAQIESEVKSAMDALKKDVDGYAQKATNKILGQA
;
A
#
# COMPACT_ATOMS: atom_id res chain seq x y z
N MET A 1 26.72 -87.14 -51.63
CA MET A 1 27.59 -86.07 -52.16
C MET A 1 26.67 -84.90 -52.48
N VAL A 2 26.52 -83.95 -51.55
CA VAL A 2 25.57 -82.84 -51.70
C VAL A 2 26.33 -81.72 -52.41
N ILE A 3 26.07 -81.56 -53.69
CA ILE A 3 26.56 -80.42 -54.47
C ILE A 3 25.84 -79.19 -53.89
N PRO A 4 26.53 -78.09 -53.55
CA PRO A 4 25.88 -76.88 -53.11
C PRO A 4 25.11 -76.30 -54.31
N ASP A 5 23.84 -76.65 -54.42
CA ASP A 5 22.95 -76.08 -55.43
C ASP A 5 22.76 -74.59 -55.16
N ASN A 6 22.70 -73.81 -56.25
CA ASN A 6 22.51 -72.35 -56.24
C ASN A 6 21.28 -71.89 -55.44
N SER A 7 20.39 -72.81 -55.07
CA SER A 7 19.26 -72.68 -54.15
C SER A 7 19.63 -72.04 -52.81
N ILE A 8 20.80 -72.34 -52.24
CA ILE A 8 21.24 -71.76 -50.95
C ILE A 8 21.45 -70.24 -51.08
N TYR A 9 22.03 -69.79 -52.20
CA TYR A 9 22.22 -68.36 -52.45
C TYR A 9 20.88 -67.64 -52.62
N ILE A 10 19.92 -68.27 -53.33
CA ILE A 10 18.58 -67.72 -53.51
C ILE A 10 17.85 -67.64 -52.15
N GLN A 11 17.94 -68.67 -51.31
CA GLN A 11 17.35 -68.68 -49.98
C GLN A 11 18.00 -67.63 -49.05
N PHE A 12 19.32 -67.46 -49.13
CA PHE A 12 20.04 -66.43 -48.38
C PHE A 12 19.63 -65.02 -48.79
N ILE A 13 19.50 -64.77 -50.10
CA ILE A 13 18.99 -63.50 -50.63
C ILE A 13 17.54 -63.27 -50.16
N ASN A 14 16.68 -64.28 -50.21
CA ASN A 14 15.30 -64.18 -49.73
C ASN A 14 15.22 -63.85 -48.23
N PHE A 15 16.06 -64.51 -47.43
CA PHE A 15 16.17 -64.24 -45.99
C PHE A 15 16.65 -62.80 -45.72
N LEU A 16 17.70 -62.34 -46.42
CA LEU A 16 18.18 -60.97 -46.32
C LEU A 16 17.10 -59.96 -46.70
N LEU A 17 16.37 -60.21 -47.79
CA LEU A 17 15.27 -59.35 -48.25
C LEU A 17 14.16 -59.28 -47.19
N LEU A 18 13.82 -60.41 -46.58
CA LEU A 18 12.84 -60.48 -45.49
C LEU A 18 13.33 -59.72 -44.25
N VAL A 19 14.60 -59.85 -43.86
CA VAL A 19 15.18 -59.11 -42.73
C VAL A 19 15.16 -57.60 -42.98
N VAL A 20 15.51 -57.16 -44.20
CA VAL A 20 15.44 -55.74 -44.58
C VAL A 20 14.01 -55.23 -44.54
N LEU A 21 13.07 -56.01 -45.09
CA LEU A 21 11.64 -55.65 -45.11
C LEU A 21 11.07 -55.61 -43.69
N LEU A 22 11.43 -56.54 -42.82
CA LEU A 22 11.03 -56.58 -41.41
C LEU A 22 11.62 -55.39 -40.62
N ASN A 23 12.89 -55.05 -40.85
CA ASN A 23 13.52 -53.90 -40.24
C ASN A 23 12.83 -52.59 -40.63
N TRP A 24 12.48 -52.46 -41.91
CA TRP A 24 11.77 -51.28 -42.41
C TRP A 24 10.30 -51.23 -41.94
N ALA A 25 9.60 -52.36 -41.97
CA ALA A 25 8.17 -52.44 -41.69
C ALA A 25 7.83 -52.48 -40.19
N LEU A 26 8.66 -53.06 -39.32
CA LEU A 26 8.34 -53.25 -37.90
C LEU A 26 9.33 -52.52 -36.98
N ILE A 27 10.64 -52.73 -37.15
CA ILE A 27 11.63 -52.24 -36.17
C ILE A 27 11.68 -50.70 -36.14
N LYS A 28 11.72 -50.06 -37.31
CA LYS A 28 11.70 -48.59 -37.42
C LYS A 28 10.44 -47.95 -36.82
N PRO A 29 9.20 -48.35 -37.19
CA PRO A 29 8.00 -47.70 -36.63
C PRO A 29 7.82 -47.97 -35.13
N ILE A 30 8.14 -49.18 -34.65
CA ILE A 30 8.05 -49.49 -33.21
C ILE A 30 8.99 -48.59 -32.40
N ARG A 31 10.24 -48.42 -32.85
CA ARG A 31 11.19 -47.53 -32.19
C ARG A 31 10.70 -46.08 -32.19
N GLY A 32 10.12 -45.62 -33.30
CA GLY A 32 9.52 -44.29 -33.40
C GLY A 32 8.39 -44.06 -32.39
N ILE A 33 7.49 -45.05 -32.21
CA ILE A 33 6.40 -44.96 -31.24
C ILE A 33 6.93 -44.92 -29.80
N ILE A 34 7.93 -45.73 -29.48
CA ILE A 34 8.55 -45.73 -28.14
C ILE A 34 9.21 -44.38 -27.87
N GLN A 35 9.95 -43.83 -28.84
CA GLN A 35 10.59 -42.51 -28.73
C GLN A 35 9.53 -41.41 -28.51
N LYS A 36 8.48 -41.40 -29.33
CA LYS A 36 7.39 -40.42 -29.23
C LYS A 36 6.68 -40.48 -27.88
N ARG A 37 6.45 -41.69 -27.33
CA ARG A 37 5.89 -41.84 -25.98
C ARG A 37 6.82 -41.27 -24.90
N LYS A 38 8.13 -41.52 -25.01
CA LYS A 38 9.11 -40.97 -24.07
C LYS A 38 9.17 -39.45 -24.14
N GLU A 39 9.18 -38.88 -25.34
CA GLU A 39 9.18 -37.44 -25.56
C GLU A 39 7.92 -36.78 -25.01
N LEU A 40 6.73 -37.33 -25.30
CA LEU A 40 5.46 -36.82 -24.74
C LEU A 40 5.45 -36.85 -23.21
N MET A 41 5.94 -37.93 -22.60
CA MET A 41 6.02 -38.02 -21.13
C MET A 41 7.02 -37.00 -20.56
N ALA A 42 8.17 -36.82 -21.21
CA ALA A 42 9.18 -35.85 -20.77
C ALA A 42 8.67 -34.41 -20.92
N GLU A 43 7.99 -34.09 -22.02
CA GLU A 43 7.36 -32.79 -22.27
C GLU A 43 6.26 -32.51 -21.24
N GLN A 44 5.40 -33.49 -20.95
CA GLN A 44 4.37 -33.35 -19.93
C GLN A 44 4.97 -33.13 -18.54
N MET A 45 6.01 -33.88 -18.19
CA MET A 45 6.69 -33.71 -16.89
C MET A 45 7.35 -32.33 -16.78
N GLY A 46 8.06 -31.89 -17.82
CA GLY A 46 8.68 -30.57 -17.87
C GLY A 46 7.65 -29.44 -17.82
N GLY A 47 6.51 -29.61 -18.49
CA GLY A 47 5.39 -28.66 -18.44
C GLY A 47 4.77 -28.57 -17.04
N ILE A 48 4.65 -29.69 -16.33
CA ILE A 48 4.18 -29.71 -14.93
C ILE A 48 5.17 -28.99 -14.02
N GLU A 49 6.46 -29.31 -14.11
CA GLU A 49 7.51 -28.66 -13.31
C GLU A 49 7.54 -27.15 -13.55
N GLN A 50 7.52 -26.72 -14.81
CA GLN A 50 7.44 -25.31 -15.20
C GLN A 50 6.20 -24.64 -14.61
N PHE A 51 5.03 -25.26 -14.77
CA PHE A 51 3.77 -24.71 -14.25
C PHE A 51 3.80 -24.58 -12.72
N THR A 52 4.33 -25.57 -12.01
CA THR A 52 4.47 -25.51 -10.54
C THR A 52 5.44 -24.43 -10.11
N SER A 53 6.59 -24.29 -10.78
CA SER A 53 7.57 -23.24 -10.51
C SER A 53 7.01 -21.84 -10.76
N ASP A 54 6.29 -21.67 -11.87
CA ASP A 54 5.65 -20.39 -12.22
C ASP A 54 4.53 -20.05 -11.23
N ALA A 55 3.74 -21.05 -10.79
CA ALA A 55 2.71 -20.87 -9.78
C ALA A 55 3.28 -20.47 -8.43
N ASP A 56 4.34 -21.15 -7.96
CA ASP A 56 5.03 -20.82 -6.71
C ASP A 56 5.65 -19.42 -6.75
N THR A 57 6.23 -19.04 -7.90
CA THR A 57 6.81 -17.71 -8.10
C THR A 57 5.71 -16.65 -8.03
N LYS A 58 4.59 -16.85 -8.74
CA LYS A 58 3.45 -15.92 -8.70
C LYS A 58 2.83 -15.80 -7.30
N LEU A 59 2.76 -16.89 -6.55
CA LEU A 59 2.28 -16.85 -5.16
C LEU A 59 3.21 -16.02 -4.28
N LYS A 60 4.54 -16.23 -4.37
CA LYS A 60 5.52 -15.44 -3.64
C LYS A 60 5.46 -13.96 -3.99
N ASP A 61 5.36 -13.63 -5.28
CA ASP A 61 5.24 -12.25 -5.74
C ASP A 61 3.96 -11.59 -5.24
N TYR A 62 2.84 -12.34 -5.24
CA TYR A 62 1.56 -11.87 -4.73
C TYR A 62 1.61 -11.63 -3.22
N GLU A 63 2.17 -12.56 -2.44
CA GLU A 63 2.36 -12.41 -1.00
C GLU A 63 3.25 -11.21 -0.68
N ALA A 64 4.37 -11.05 -1.40
CA ALA A 64 5.26 -9.91 -1.24
C ALA A 64 4.57 -8.57 -1.56
N ALA A 65 3.77 -8.52 -2.63
CA ALA A 65 2.99 -7.33 -2.99
C ALA A 65 1.92 -7.00 -1.93
N LEU A 66 1.26 -8.01 -1.38
CA LEU A 66 0.27 -7.84 -0.33
C LEU A 66 0.89 -7.29 0.96
N ASP A 67 2.05 -7.82 1.36
CA ASP A 67 2.75 -7.35 2.54
C ASP A 67 3.33 -5.94 2.35
N ALA A 68 3.83 -5.62 1.15
CA ALA A 68 4.24 -4.27 0.80
C ALA A 68 3.06 -3.28 0.89
N ALA A 69 1.90 -3.62 0.33
CA ALA A 69 0.70 -2.79 0.39
C ALA A 69 0.19 -2.61 1.83
N ARG A 70 0.26 -3.65 2.68
CA ARG A 70 -0.07 -3.54 4.10
C ARG A 70 0.87 -2.59 4.83
N LYS A 71 2.19 -2.70 4.58
CA LYS A 71 3.20 -1.84 5.19
C LYS A 71 2.98 -0.38 4.77
N GLU A 72 2.79 -0.13 3.47
CA GLU A 72 2.49 1.20 2.95
C GLU A 72 1.21 1.77 3.57
N GLY A 73 0.14 0.96 3.66
CA GLY A 73 -1.11 1.38 4.31
C GLY A 73 -0.93 1.75 5.79
N VAL A 74 -0.08 1.01 6.52
CA VAL A 74 0.27 1.35 7.91
C VAL A 74 1.08 2.64 7.97
N GLU A 75 2.07 2.82 7.10
CA GLU A 75 2.89 4.04 7.03
C GLU A 75 2.05 5.27 6.69
N VAL A 76 1.15 5.17 5.71
CA VAL A 76 0.19 6.24 5.36
C VAL A 76 -0.69 6.59 6.57
N ARG A 77 -1.26 5.58 7.25
CA ARG A 77 -2.10 5.82 8.42
C ARG A 77 -1.33 6.50 9.55
N THR A 78 -0.11 6.05 9.82
CA THR A 78 0.75 6.63 10.88
C THR A 78 1.10 8.08 10.54
N ARG A 79 1.53 8.36 9.31
CA ARG A 79 1.82 9.72 8.83
C ARG A 79 0.61 10.63 8.95
N LEU A 80 -0.57 10.20 8.48
CA LEU A 80 -1.80 11.01 8.60
C LEU A 80 -2.18 11.27 10.06
N LYS A 81 -1.94 10.30 10.95
CA LYS A 81 -2.16 10.49 12.39
C LYS A 81 -1.20 11.51 12.97
N GLU A 82 0.09 11.43 12.64
CA GLU A 82 1.12 12.38 13.08
C GLU A 82 0.82 13.80 12.56
N GLU A 83 0.53 13.95 11.27
CA GLU A 83 0.11 15.22 10.65
C GLU A 83 -1.14 15.77 11.34
N GLY A 84 -2.14 14.92 11.60
CA GLY A 84 -3.35 15.29 12.34
C GLY A 84 -3.05 15.82 13.74
N THR A 85 -2.22 15.11 14.51
CA THR A 85 -1.83 15.54 15.86
C THR A 85 -1.01 16.82 15.86
N SER A 86 -0.11 16.99 14.89
CA SER A 86 0.68 18.22 14.78
C SER A 86 -0.21 19.41 14.44
N LYS A 87 -1.18 19.22 13.54
CA LYS A 87 -2.10 20.28 13.14
C LYS A 87 -3.09 20.64 14.25
N GLU A 88 -3.55 19.65 15.02
CA GLU A 88 -4.36 19.86 16.22
C GLU A 88 -3.58 20.69 17.25
N GLN A 89 -2.31 20.35 17.50
CA GLN A 89 -1.46 21.09 18.43
C GLN A 89 -1.21 22.53 17.97
N GLU A 90 -0.99 22.75 16.67
CA GLU A 90 -0.83 24.07 16.08
C GLU A 90 -2.10 24.92 16.22
N LEU A 91 -3.26 24.35 15.89
CA LEU A 91 -4.57 25.00 16.06
C LEU A 91 -4.86 25.36 17.52
N MET A 92 -4.60 24.43 18.43
CA MET A 92 -4.83 24.65 19.86
C MET A 92 -3.90 25.73 20.41
N SER A 93 -2.64 25.76 19.97
CA SER A 93 -1.68 26.80 20.35
C SER A 93 -2.08 28.17 19.81
N ALA A 94 -2.49 28.24 18.54
CA ALA A 94 -2.97 29.47 17.92
C ALA A 94 -4.23 30.00 18.61
N ALA A 95 -5.21 29.13 18.89
CA ALA A 95 -6.42 29.49 19.62
C ALA A 95 -6.10 29.98 21.05
N GLY A 96 -5.17 29.31 21.75
CA GLY A 96 -4.72 29.74 23.08
C GLY A 96 -4.04 31.12 23.05
N GLN A 97 -3.20 31.39 22.06
CA GLN A 97 -2.57 32.71 21.88
C GLN A 97 -3.59 33.81 21.55
N GLN A 98 -4.57 33.52 20.69
CA GLN A 98 -5.65 34.45 20.38
C GLN A 98 -6.48 34.75 21.63
N ALA A 99 -6.90 33.72 22.37
CA ALA A 99 -7.65 33.90 23.61
C ALA A 99 -6.87 34.73 24.66
N ALA A 100 -5.57 34.45 24.82
CA ALA A 100 -4.71 35.23 25.72
C ALA A 100 -4.56 36.70 25.27
N THR A 101 -4.52 36.94 23.96
CA THR A 101 -4.43 38.30 23.40
C THR A 101 -5.73 39.06 23.63
N THR A 102 -6.88 38.45 23.30
CA THR A 102 -8.20 39.03 23.55
C THR A 102 -8.43 39.31 25.03
N LEU A 103 -7.97 38.44 25.93
CA LEU A 103 -8.09 38.67 27.37
C LEU A 103 -7.28 39.90 27.80
N ARG A 104 -6.02 40.04 27.34
CA ARG A 104 -5.20 41.23 27.64
C ARG A 104 -5.80 42.51 27.08
N GLU A 105 -6.35 42.46 25.87
CA GLU A 105 -7.03 43.61 25.26
C GLU A 105 -8.28 44.01 26.08
N ALA A 106 -9.07 43.04 26.51
CA ALA A 106 -10.24 43.29 27.35
C ALA A 106 -9.85 43.87 28.72
N GLU A 107 -8.80 43.34 29.36
CA GLU A 107 -8.27 43.87 30.63
C GLU A 107 -7.80 45.32 30.47
N ALA A 108 -7.02 45.62 29.42
CA ALA A 108 -6.56 46.97 29.12
C ALA A 108 -7.73 47.94 28.84
N GLN A 109 -8.77 47.47 28.16
CA GLN A 109 -9.96 48.26 27.87
C GLN A 109 -10.77 48.56 29.13
N ILE A 110 -10.94 47.56 30.01
CA ILE A 110 -11.57 47.74 31.33
C ILE A 110 -10.79 48.76 32.16
N GLU A 111 -9.46 48.68 32.21
CA GLU A 111 -8.64 49.63 32.96
C GLU A 111 -8.80 51.06 32.44
N SER A 112 -8.82 51.23 31.11
CA SER A 112 -9.09 52.51 30.45
C SER A 112 -10.49 53.05 30.77
N GLU A 113 -11.51 52.21 30.73
CA GLU A 113 -12.90 52.59 31.05
C GLU A 113 -13.04 52.99 32.52
N VAL A 114 -12.42 52.25 33.44
CA VAL A 114 -12.40 52.58 34.88
C VAL A 114 -11.75 53.93 35.12
N LYS A 115 -10.61 54.20 34.46
CA LYS A 115 -9.92 55.50 34.56
C LYS A 115 -10.79 56.64 34.04
N SER A 116 -11.40 56.46 32.87
CA SER A 116 -12.31 57.45 32.27
C SER A 116 -13.54 57.71 33.16
N ALA A 117 -14.15 56.66 33.72
CA ALA A 117 -15.26 56.77 34.64
C ALA A 117 -14.88 57.48 35.94
N MET A 118 -13.69 57.24 36.49
CA MET A 118 -13.20 57.95 37.67
C MET A 118 -12.92 59.43 37.40
N ASP A 119 -12.37 59.76 36.23
CA ASP A 119 -12.14 61.16 35.84
C ASP A 119 -13.47 61.91 35.61
N ALA A 120 -14.48 61.25 35.04
CA ALA A 120 -15.83 61.78 34.92
C ALA A 120 -16.48 61.98 36.30
N LEU A 121 -16.40 60.98 37.19
CA LEU A 121 -16.96 61.06 38.53
C LEU A 121 -16.32 62.19 39.34
N LYS A 122 -15.00 62.42 39.23
CA LYS A 122 -14.34 63.56 39.89
C LYS A 122 -14.89 64.92 39.44
N LYS A 123 -15.17 65.10 38.14
CA LYS A 123 -15.80 66.33 37.63
C LYS A 123 -17.22 66.50 38.15
N ASP A 124 -17.96 65.41 38.24
CA ASP A 124 -19.34 65.44 38.74
C ASP A 124 -19.40 65.62 40.27
N VAL A 125 -18.41 65.14 41.01
CA VAL A 125 -18.31 65.31 42.47
C VAL A 125 -18.27 66.79 42.88
N ASP A 126 -17.59 67.66 42.14
CA ASP A 126 -17.60 69.11 42.41
C ASP A 126 -19.02 69.69 42.25
N GLY A 127 -19.74 69.26 41.21
CA GLY A 127 -21.14 69.65 40.98
C GLY A 127 -22.12 69.08 42.01
N TYR A 128 -21.90 67.85 42.48
CA TYR A 128 -22.67 67.22 43.55
C TYR A 128 -22.38 67.87 44.91
N ALA A 129 -21.12 68.20 45.20
CA ALA A 129 -20.74 68.93 46.39
C ALA A 129 -21.40 70.32 46.43
N GLN A 130 -21.38 71.06 45.33
CA GLN A 130 -22.03 72.37 45.25
C GLN A 130 -23.57 72.28 45.40
N LYS A 131 -24.20 71.25 44.83
CA LYS A 131 -25.64 70.97 45.06
C LYS A 131 -25.94 70.57 46.50
N ALA A 132 -25.10 69.78 47.15
CA ALA A 132 -25.24 69.40 48.55
C ALA A 132 -25.07 70.62 49.47
N THR A 133 -24.05 71.44 49.23
CA THR A 133 -23.80 72.71 49.93
C THR A 133 -24.97 73.68 49.77
N ASN A 134 -25.52 73.84 48.56
CA ASN A 134 -26.71 74.67 48.34
C ASN A 134 -27.96 74.13 49.04
N LYS A 135 -28.12 72.80 49.17
CA LYS A 135 -29.27 72.21 49.87
C LYS A 135 -29.16 72.34 51.40
N ILE A 136 -27.95 72.41 51.94
CA ILE A 136 -27.70 72.62 53.38
C ILE A 136 -27.73 74.12 53.73
N LEU A 137 -27.15 75.00 52.90
CA LEU A 137 -27.15 76.45 53.13
C LEU A 137 -28.44 77.15 52.70
N GLY A 138 -29.26 76.54 51.83
CA GLY A 138 -30.58 77.04 51.42
C GLY A 138 -31.70 76.74 52.43
N GLN A 139 -31.37 76.28 53.64
CA GLN A 139 -32.30 76.11 54.76
C GLN A 139 -32.14 77.20 55.85
N ALA A 140 -31.66 78.39 55.48
CA ALA A 140 -31.73 79.59 56.30
C ALA A 140 -32.63 80.65 55.62
#